data_AF-A0A2G9QHF8-F1
#
_entry.id   AF-A0A2G9QHF8-F1
#
_cell.length_a   1.000
_cell.length_b   1.000
_cell.length_c   1.000
_cell.angle_alpha   90.00
_cell.angle_beta   90.00
_cell.angle_gamma   90.00
#
_symmetry.space_group_name_H-M   'P 1'
#
loop_
_entity.id
_entity.type
_entity.pdbx_description
1 polymer ?
#
loop_
_entity_poly.entity_id
_entity_poly.type
_entity_poly.pdbx_seq_one_letter_code
_entity_poly.pdbx_strand_id
1 'polypeptide(L)'
;MSGYFPDNLTARWYYKKAGMNDFVPVTENKKFSVPGIKHQRQSDNTYSCTAILQFTPTLKEDQGSEFRCRVQHPNLEQPIEKKSGCLKLIESKG
;
A
#
# COMPACT_ATOMS: atom_id res chain seq x y z
N MET A 1 4.40 -7.66 -6.62
CA MET A 1 4.07 -7.81 -8.06
C MET A 1 5.28 -8.40 -8.74
N SER A 2 5.11 -9.26 -9.74
CA SER A 2 6.20 -9.94 -10.44
C SER A 2 5.89 -10.03 -11.93
N GLY A 3 6.90 -10.24 -12.75
CA GLY A 3 6.74 -10.44 -14.19
C GLY A 3 6.52 -9.15 -14.99
N TYR A 4 6.98 -7.99 -14.49
CA TYR A 4 6.80 -6.71 -15.18
C TYR A 4 8.10 -6.18 -15.79
N PHE A 5 7.97 -5.41 -16.87
CA PHE A 5 9.05 -4.71 -17.55
C PHE A 5 8.45 -3.54 -18.34
N PRO A 6 9.05 -2.34 -18.38
CA PRO A 6 10.33 -1.96 -17.78
C PRO A 6 10.27 -1.75 -16.27
N ASP A 7 11.40 -1.40 -15.65
CA ASP A 7 11.47 -1.03 -14.23
C ASP A 7 10.92 0.38 -13.97
N ASN A 8 9.62 0.56 -14.23
CA ASN A 8 8.93 1.85 -14.10
C ASN A 8 7.57 1.69 -13.40
N LEU A 9 7.50 0.74 -12.46
CA LEU A 9 6.31 0.50 -11.65
C LEU A 9 6.28 1.47 -10.47
N THR A 10 5.14 2.10 -10.23
CA THR A 10 4.91 2.89 -9.02
C THR A 10 3.78 2.28 -8.19
N ALA A 11 3.90 2.37 -6.86
CA ALA A 11 2.83 2.00 -5.94
C ALA A 11 2.52 3.18 -5.02
N ARG A 12 1.24 3.54 -4.93
CA ARG A 12 0.74 4.61 -4.06
C ARG A 12 -0.21 4.03 -3.04
N TRP A 13 -0.07 4.51 -1.81
CA TRP A 13 -0.93 4.11 -0.70
C TRP A 13 -1.96 5.18 -0.39
N TYR A 14 -3.16 4.72 -0.04
CA TYR A 14 -4.26 5.57 0.40
C TYR A 14 -4.87 5.00 1.66
N TYR A 15 -5.35 5.89 2.52
CA TYR A 15 -5.97 5.56 3.79
C TYR A 15 -7.40 6.10 3.81
N LYS A 16 -8.33 5.33 4.36
CA LYS A 16 -9.71 5.73 4.61
C LYS A 16 -10.02 5.49 6.08
N LYS A 17 -10.37 6.56 6.80
CA LYS A 17 -10.83 6.45 8.18
C LYS A 17 -12.22 5.81 8.25
N ALA A 18 -12.51 5.09 9.32
CA ALA A 18 -13.85 4.54 9.54
C ALA A 18 -14.92 5.64 9.50
N GLY A 19 -16.03 5.35 8.82
CA GLY A 19 -17.14 6.30 8.63
C GLY A 19 -16.91 7.35 7.54
N MET A 20 -15.71 7.46 6.98
CA MET A 20 -15.44 8.32 5.82
C MET A 20 -15.67 7.54 4.53
N ASN A 21 -16.07 8.24 3.47
CA ASN A 21 -16.27 7.64 2.14
C ASN A 21 -14.98 7.61 1.32
N ASP A 22 -14.12 8.62 1.50
CA ASP A 22 -12.99 8.85 0.60
C ASP A 22 -11.68 8.29 1.12
N PHE A 23 -10.89 7.77 0.17
CA PHE A 23 -9.51 7.41 0.36
C PHE A 23 -8.61 8.62 0.14
N VAL A 24 -7.87 9.03 1.15
CA VAL A 24 -6.88 10.11 1.06
C VAL A 24 -5.47 9.53 0.80
N PRO A 25 -4.61 10.20 0.01
CA PRO A 25 -3.23 9.76 -0.18
C PRO A 25 -2.48 9.68 1.15
N VAL A 26 -1.72 8.61 1.36
CA VAL A 26 -0.80 8.51 2.50
C VAL A 26 0.41 9.39 2.24
N THR A 27 0.73 10.26 3.20
CA THR A 27 1.94 11.08 3.21
C THR A 27 2.86 10.63 4.35
N GLU A 28 4.17 10.70 4.09
CA GLU A 28 5.19 10.33 5.07
C GLU A 28 5.09 11.22 6.31
N ASN A 29 4.93 10.62 7.49
CA ASN A 29 4.87 11.33 8.77
C ASN A 29 5.17 10.37 9.95
N LYS A 30 4.95 10.82 11.19
CA LYS A 30 5.20 9.98 12.38
C LYS A 30 4.32 8.71 12.45
N LYS A 31 3.16 8.71 11.79
CA LYS A 31 2.19 7.60 11.79
C LYS A 31 2.39 6.66 10.62
N PHE A 32 2.76 7.17 9.45
CA PHE A 32 2.89 6.39 8.21
C PHE A 32 4.29 6.49 7.63
N SER A 33 4.85 5.34 7.26
CA SER A 33 6.09 5.25 6.48
C SER A 33 5.93 4.37 5.25
N VAL A 34 6.28 4.91 4.08
CA VAL A 34 6.27 4.21 2.80
C VAL A 34 7.72 4.05 2.34
N PRO A 35 8.41 2.98 2.78
CA PRO A 35 9.76 2.70 2.27
C PRO A 35 9.70 2.53 0.76
N GLY A 36 10.72 3.08 0.07
CA GLY A 36 10.82 3.00 -1.39
C GLY A 36 10.72 1.56 -1.90
N ILE A 37 10.23 1.41 -3.13
CA ILE A 37 10.06 0.10 -3.74
C ILE A 37 11.43 -0.40 -4.21
N LYS A 38 11.84 -1.56 -3.68
CA LYS A 38 13.01 -2.26 -4.20
C LYS A 38 12.57 -3.17 -5.34
N HIS A 39 13.01 -2.85 -6.55
CA HIS A 39 12.81 -3.69 -7.72
C HIS A 39 13.95 -4.71 -7.83
N GLN A 40 13.60 -5.96 -8.11
CA GLN A 40 14.53 -7.07 -8.24
C GLN A 40 14.40 -7.67 -9.64
N ARG A 41 15.47 -7.58 -10.41
CA ARG A 41 15.60 -8.28 -11.69
C ARG A 41 15.54 -9.80 -11.46
N GLN A 42 14.74 -10.49 -12.25
CA GLN A 42 14.57 -11.93 -12.23
C GLN A 42 15.37 -12.60 -13.37
N SER A 43 15.49 -13.93 -13.33
CA SER A 43 16.23 -14.71 -14.34
C SER A 43 15.61 -14.67 -15.73
N ASP A 44 14.30 -14.44 -15.82
CA ASP A 44 13.55 -14.30 -17.08
C ASP A 44 13.62 -12.89 -17.69
N ASN A 45 14.53 -12.04 -17.19
CA ASN A 45 14.68 -10.62 -17.57
C ASN A 45 13.51 -9.70 -17.20
N THR A 46 12.52 -10.18 -16.46
CA THR A 46 11.49 -9.32 -15.87
C THR A 46 11.92 -8.80 -14.50
N TYR A 47 11.07 -7.97 -13.89
CA TYR A 47 11.25 -7.44 -12.55
C TYR A 47 10.15 -7.96 -11.61
N SER A 48 10.49 -8.01 -10.33
CA SER A 48 9.55 -8.17 -9.23
C SER A 48 9.80 -7.12 -8.16
N CYS A 49 8.76 -6.80 -7.37
CA CYS A 49 8.88 -5.91 -6.25
C CYS A 49 7.82 -6.15 -5.18
N THR A 50 8.12 -5.68 -3.98
CA THR A 50 7.19 -5.60 -2.86
C THR A 50 7.07 -4.14 -2.44
N ALA A 51 5.84 -3.61 -2.48
CA ALA A 51 5.54 -2.31 -1.91
C ALA A 51 5.06 -2.51 -0.46
N ILE A 52 5.60 -1.72 0.46
CA ILE A 52 5.30 -1.82 1.89
C ILE A 52 4.77 -0.46 2.36
N LEU A 53 3.77 -0.49 3.22
CA LEU A 53 3.36 0.62 4.07
C LEU A 53 3.50 0.16 5.51
N GLN A 54 4.29 0.90 6.28
CA GLN A 54 4.40 0.75 7.72
C GLN A 54 3.51 1.80 8.39
N PHE A 55 2.81 1.42 9.44
CA PHE A 55 2.00 2.35 10.20
C PHE A 55 1.89 1.95 11.67
N THR A 56 1.70 2.93 12.54
CA THR A 56 1.44 2.71 13.96
C THR A 56 -0.05 2.95 14.23
N PRO A 57 -0.87 1.88 14.37
CA PRO A 57 -2.31 2.01 14.62
C PRO A 57 -2.62 2.50 16.03
N THR A 58 -3.76 3.19 16.18
CA THR A 58 -4.44 3.37 17.47
C THR A 58 -5.87 2.86 17.40
N LEU A 59 -6.37 2.24 18.47
CA LEU A 59 -7.75 1.75 18.51
C LEU A 59 -8.79 2.86 18.33
N LYS A 60 -8.53 4.03 18.91
CA LYS A 60 -9.45 5.18 18.86
C LYS A 60 -9.62 5.72 17.45
N GLU A 61 -8.55 5.75 16.64
CA GLU A 61 -8.58 6.41 15.33
C GLU A 61 -8.71 5.45 14.15
N ASP A 62 -8.11 4.26 14.27
CA ASP A 62 -7.85 3.38 13.12
C ASP A 62 -8.72 2.12 13.13
N GLN A 63 -9.52 1.90 14.17
CA GLN A 63 -10.49 0.81 14.17
C GLN A 63 -11.47 0.97 13.02
N GLY A 64 -11.59 -0.06 12.17
CA GLY A 64 -12.44 -0.03 10.98
C GLY A 64 -11.91 0.83 9.83
N SER A 65 -10.71 1.42 9.95
CA SER A 65 -10.05 2.09 8.82
C SER A 65 -9.63 1.08 7.75
N GLU A 66 -9.31 1.56 6.56
CA GLU A 66 -8.95 0.72 5.41
C GLU A 66 -7.79 1.35 4.64
N PHE A 67 -6.89 0.50 4.14
CA PHE A 67 -5.83 0.90 3.22
C PHE A 67 -6.13 0.43 1.80
N ARG A 68 -5.61 1.19 0.85
CA ARG A 68 -5.61 0.85 -0.57
C ARG A 68 -4.23 1.08 -1.17
N CYS A 69 -3.69 0.07 -1.82
CA CYS A 69 -2.51 0.17 -2.67
C CYS A 69 -2.95 0.24 -4.13
N ARG A 70 -2.46 1.24 -4.86
CA ARG A 70 -2.71 1.43 -6.29
C ARG A 70 -1.38 1.37 -7.03
N VAL A 71 -1.27 0.41 -7.94
CA VAL A 71 -0.07 0.15 -8.75
C VAL A 71 -0.28 0.68 -10.17
N GLN A 72 0.67 1.45 -10.66
CA GLN A 72 0.73 1.94 -12.04
C GLN A 72 2.00 1.42 -12.72
N HIS A 73 1.89 1.06 -13.98
CA HIS A 73 2.99 0.61 -14.81
C HIS A 73 2.67 0.91 -16.28
N PRO A 74 3.65 1.24 -17.15
CA PRO A 74 3.40 1.64 -18.54
C PRO A 74 2.59 0.63 -19.37
N ASN A 75 2.76 -0.67 -19.13
CA ASN A 75 2.05 -1.73 -19.85
C ASN A 75 0.67 -2.07 -19.25
N LEU A 76 0.22 -1.37 -18.22
CA LEU A 76 -1.11 -1.53 -17.67
C LEU A 76 -2.03 -0.46 -18.25
N GLU A 77 -3.09 -0.86 -18.94
CA GLU A 77 -4.13 0.06 -19.41
C GLU A 77 -4.82 0.78 -18.24
N GLN A 78 -5.03 0.07 -17.14
CA GLN A 78 -5.59 0.60 -15.91
C GLN A 78 -4.74 0.22 -14.70
N PRO A 79 -4.66 1.10 -13.69
CA PRO A 79 -3.98 0.78 -12.44
C PRO A 79 -4.61 -0.44 -11.74
N ILE A 80 -3.76 -1.27 -11.13
CA ILE A 80 -4.22 -2.38 -10.29
C ILE A 80 -4.41 -1.85 -8.87
N GLU A 81 -5.54 -2.17 -8.24
CA GLU A 81 -5.83 -1.78 -6.86
C GLU A 81 -6.04 -2.99 -5.96
N LYS A 82 -5.47 -2.93 -4.75
CA LYS A 82 -5.79 -3.86 -3.66
C LYS A 82 -6.16 -3.08 -2.41
N LYS A 83 -7.16 -3.59 -1.69
CA LYS A 83 -7.61 -3.02 -0.42
C LYS A 83 -7.34 -4.01 0.72
N SER A 84 -7.06 -3.48 1.91
CA SER A 84 -6.91 -4.30 3.11
C SER A 84 -8.24 -4.83 3.66
N GLY A 85 -9.36 -4.23 3.26
CA GLY A 85 -10.60 -4.30 4.02
C GLY A 85 -10.50 -3.51 5.33
N CYS A 86 -11.62 -3.46 6.07
CA CYS A 86 -11.69 -2.77 7.36
C CYS A 86 -10.81 -3.46 8.40
N LEU A 87 -9.89 -2.72 9.01
CA LEU A 87 -9.02 -3.21 10.06
C LEU A 87 -9.80 -3.56 11.32
N LYS A 88 -9.47 -4.70 11.92
CA LYS A 88 -9.93 -5.12 13.25
C LYS A 88 -8.73 -5.11 14.19
N LEU A 89 -8.53 -3.98 14.85
CA LEU A 89 -7.49 -3.82 15.86
C LEU A 89 -7.97 -4.43 17.18
N ILE A 90 -7.02 -5.01 17.91
CA ILE A 90 -7.22 -5.56 19.24
C ILE A 90 -6.18 -4.92 20.16
N GLU A 91 -6.52 -4.70 21.42
CA GLU A 91 -5.51 -4.34 22.41
C GLU A 91 -4.54 -5.49 22.58
N SER A 92 -3.25 -5.18 22.52
CA SER A 92 -2.26 -6.10 23.05
C SER A 92 -2.49 -6.23 24.55
N LYS A 93 -2.81 -7.43 25.03
CA LYS A 93 -2.76 -7.72 26.46
C LYS A 93 -1.29 -7.60 26.89
N GLY A 94 -0.97 -6.53 27.60
CA GLY A 94 0.30 -6.39 28.32
C GLY A 94 0.35 -7.29 29.55
#